data_AF-A0A7S0FID1-F1
#
_entry.id   AF-A0A7S0FID1-F1
#
_cell.length_a   1.000
_cell.length_b   1.000
_cell.length_c   1.000
_cell.angle_alpha   90.00
_cell.angle_beta   90.00
_cell.angle_gamma   90.00
#
_symmetry.space_group_name_H-M   'P 1'
#
loop_
_entity.id
_entity.type
_entity.pdbx_description
1 polymer ?
#
loop_
_entity_poly.entity_id
_entity_poly.type
_entity_poly.pdbx_seq_one_letter_code
_entity_poly.pdbx_strand_id
1 'polypeptide(L)'
;GSSASAHEEVGCREGLSCPVPAMMVQPLLENQDIEASRAGTYGTWAVAGVYTGVGAVLVGTYVWGMVTLNEQYPDGGPMKGGAMKLWGHLTDPENAWLLKIYFASIGLAAVGFLPALAYALYIASELPRSLVNKICGSLACFFVTGFFWMPMCVAYIASPSSALYVTLRFQLAVSGISGLCWAYFSVFAVPHEVAKTANTALRWASKAGICIFAAHCAVLDAVVWPPFFHQ
;
A
#
# COMPACT_ATOMS: atom_id res chain seq x y z
N GLY A 1 68.26 -0.74 27.65
CA GLY A 1 67.74 -0.49 28.99
C GLY A 1 66.33 -1.03 29.03
N SER A 2 66.13 -2.08 29.83
CA SER A 2 64.86 -2.80 29.99
C SER A 2 63.84 -1.94 30.74
N SER A 3 62.61 -1.85 30.25
CA SER A 3 61.48 -1.26 30.99
C SER A 3 60.39 -2.32 31.10
N ALA A 4 60.11 -2.71 32.34
CA ALA A 4 59.32 -3.85 32.74
C ALA A 4 57.81 -3.57 32.66
N SER A 5 57.07 -4.64 32.34
CA SER A 5 55.62 -4.73 32.40
C SER A 5 55.12 -4.68 33.85
N ALA A 6 54.10 -3.87 34.12
CA ALA A 6 53.22 -4.05 35.27
C ALA A 6 51.96 -4.77 34.79
N HIS A 7 51.89 -6.07 35.08
CA HIS A 7 50.66 -6.85 35.05
C HIS A 7 49.89 -6.57 36.34
N GLU A 8 48.76 -5.88 36.24
CA GLU A 8 47.84 -5.68 37.33
C GLU A 8 46.82 -6.82 37.33
N GLU A 9 47.05 -7.82 38.18
CA GLU A 9 46.09 -8.89 38.43
C GLU A 9 44.95 -8.34 39.30
N VAL A 10 43.83 -8.00 38.65
CA VAL A 10 42.57 -7.70 39.33
C VAL A 10 41.98 -9.01 39.83
N GLY A 11 42.25 -9.32 41.11
CA GLY A 11 41.67 -10.46 41.80
C GLY A 11 40.16 -10.31 41.98
N CYS A 12 39.38 -11.06 41.19
CA CYS A 12 37.97 -11.27 41.43
C CYS A 12 37.79 -12.16 42.67
N ARG A 13 37.38 -11.55 43.80
CA ARG A 13 36.96 -12.29 45.00
C ARG A 13 35.71 -13.12 44.70
N GLU A 14 35.84 -14.44 44.83
CA GLU A 14 34.71 -15.37 44.94
C GLU A 14 33.87 -14.99 46.16
N GLY A 15 32.63 -14.52 45.95
CA GLY A 15 31.66 -14.30 47.04
C GLY A 15 30.90 -12.97 47.03
N LEU A 16 31.21 -12.03 46.12
CA LEU A 16 30.36 -10.86 45.90
C LEU A 16 29.45 -11.09 44.70
N SER A 17 28.20 -11.45 44.96
CA SER A 17 27.11 -11.31 44.00
C SER A 17 26.95 -9.82 43.69
N CYS A 18 27.70 -9.31 42.71
CA CYS A 18 27.46 -7.98 42.17
C CYS A 18 26.02 -7.98 41.63
N PRO A 19 25.08 -7.21 42.20
CA PRO A 19 23.79 -7.04 41.57
C PRO A 19 24.07 -6.36 40.24
N VAL A 20 23.90 -7.09 39.14
CA VAL A 20 23.84 -6.47 37.81
C VAL A 20 22.80 -5.36 37.95
N PRO A 21 23.14 -4.09 37.72
CA PRO A 21 22.20 -3.00 37.91
C PRO A 21 20.93 -3.34 37.13
N ALA A 22 19.77 -3.38 37.79
CA ALA A 22 18.50 -3.73 37.15
C ALA A 22 18.24 -2.91 35.86
N MET A 23 18.85 -1.73 35.79
CA MET A 23 18.87 -0.80 34.66
C MET A 23 19.58 -1.34 33.39
N MET A 24 20.48 -2.33 33.48
CA MET A 24 21.12 -2.98 32.33
C MET A 24 20.36 -4.21 31.81
N VAL A 25 19.48 -4.80 32.62
CA VAL A 25 18.71 -6.00 32.23
C VAL A 25 17.53 -5.63 31.33
N GLN A 26 16.92 -4.47 31.54
CA GLN A 26 15.76 -4.00 30.80
C GLN A 26 15.98 -3.85 29.28
N PRO A 27 17.06 -3.21 28.79
CA PRO A 27 17.31 -3.11 27.34
C PRO A 27 17.65 -4.46 26.69
N LEU A 28 18.15 -5.45 27.43
CA LEU A 28 18.41 -6.78 26.87
C LEU A 28 17.12 -7.57 26.65
N LEU A 29 16.19 -7.50 27.60
CA LEU A 29 14.87 -8.15 27.47
C LEU A 29 14.04 -7.51 26.35
N GLU A 30 14.06 -6.17 26.24
CA GLU A 30 13.35 -5.45 25.18
C GLU A 30 13.88 -5.81 23.78
N ASN A 31 15.20 -5.99 23.63
CA ASN A 31 15.79 -6.43 22.37
C ASN A 31 15.43 -7.89 22.02
N GLN A 32 15.36 -8.79 23.00
CA GLN A 32 14.94 -10.18 22.78
C GLN A 32 13.48 -10.28 22.32
N ASP A 33 12.58 -9.47 22.90
CA ASP A 33 11.17 -9.43 22.49
C ASP A 33 11.02 -8.89 21.06
N ILE A 34 11.85 -7.90 20.68
CA ILE A 34 11.87 -7.36 19.32
C ILE A 34 12.33 -8.43 18.32
N GLU A 35 13.43 -9.14 18.60
CA GLU A 35 13.94 -10.20 17.72
C GLU A 35 12.94 -11.36 17.58
N ALA A 36 12.31 -11.78 18.67
CA ALA A 36 11.27 -12.82 18.66
C ALA A 36 10.02 -12.42 17.85
N SER A 37 9.77 -11.11 17.69
CA SER A 37 8.59 -10.59 16.98
C SER A 37 8.78 -10.42 15.46
N ARG A 38 10.01 -10.54 14.96
CA ARG A 38 10.33 -10.34 13.53
C ARG A 38 9.58 -11.33 12.65
N ALA A 39 9.07 -10.86 11.52
CA ALA A 39 8.30 -11.68 10.61
C ALA A 39 9.17 -12.68 9.82
N GLY A 40 10.45 -12.37 9.58
CA GLY A 40 11.36 -13.25 8.83
C GLY A 40 10.80 -13.58 7.44
N THR A 41 10.95 -14.84 7.02
CA THR A 41 10.49 -15.33 5.70
C THR A 41 8.98 -15.20 5.52
N TYR A 42 8.19 -15.32 6.60
CA TYR A 42 6.74 -15.10 6.54
C TYR A 42 6.41 -13.69 6.05
N GLY A 43 7.14 -12.68 6.52
CA GLY A 43 6.95 -11.29 6.10
C GLY A 43 7.10 -11.12 4.60
N THR A 44 8.20 -11.63 4.05
CA THR A 44 8.50 -11.56 2.62
C THR A 44 7.44 -12.26 1.77
N TRP A 45 7.01 -13.47 2.16
CA TRP A 45 5.99 -14.21 1.42
C TRP A 45 4.61 -13.54 1.50
N ALA A 46 4.23 -12.98 2.66
CA ALA A 46 2.98 -12.25 2.80
C ALA A 46 2.93 -11.00 1.91
N VAL A 47 4.02 -10.21 1.92
CA VAL A 47 4.13 -9.02 1.05
C VAL A 47 4.11 -9.43 -0.41
N ALA A 48 4.91 -10.41 -0.83
CA ALA A 48 4.93 -10.90 -2.20
C ALA A 48 3.53 -11.37 -2.63
N GLY A 49 2.90 -12.26 -1.86
CA GLY A 49 1.60 -12.82 -2.18
C GLY A 49 0.49 -11.78 -2.32
N VAL A 50 0.43 -10.80 -1.41
CA VAL A 50 -0.59 -9.73 -1.48
C VAL A 50 -0.29 -8.75 -2.61
N TYR A 51 0.92 -8.19 -2.67
CA TYR A 51 1.23 -7.15 -3.64
C TYR A 51 1.22 -7.65 -5.09
N THR A 52 1.72 -8.86 -5.34
CA THR A 52 1.82 -9.39 -6.71
C THR A 52 0.67 -10.34 -7.03
N GLY A 53 0.37 -11.30 -6.16
CA GLY A 53 -0.68 -12.29 -6.41
C GLY A 53 -2.08 -11.67 -6.44
N VAL A 54 -2.49 -11.06 -5.33
CA VAL A 54 -3.81 -10.41 -5.22
C VAL A 54 -3.86 -9.17 -6.13
N GLY A 55 -2.77 -8.41 -6.21
CA GLY A 55 -2.65 -7.28 -7.14
C GLY A 55 -2.82 -7.66 -8.62
N ALA A 56 -2.27 -8.79 -9.07
CA ALA A 56 -2.42 -9.26 -10.45
C ALA A 56 -3.87 -9.58 -10.81
N VAL A 57 -4.65 -10.13 -9.86
CA VAL A 57 -6.09 -10.36 -10.06
C VAL A 57 -6.82 -9.03 -10.29
N LEU A 58 -6.52 -7.99 -9.49
CA LEU A 58 -7.11 -6.67 -9.68
C LEU A 58 -6.77 -6.11 -11.07
N VAL A 59 -5.50 -6.15 -11.47
CA VAL A 59 -5.08 -5.71 -12.82
C VAL A 59 -5.81 -6.50 -13.91
N GLY A 60 -5.99 -7.81 -13.72
CA GLY A 60 -6.77 -8.66 -14.63
C GLY A 60 -8.22 -8.17 -14.79
N THR A 61 -8.91 -7.87 -13.69
CA THR A 61 -10.28 -7.32 -13.74
C THR A 61 -10.32 -5.96 -14.45
N TYR A 62 -9.28 -5.14 -14.30
CA TYR A 62 -9.18 -3.85 -14.98
C TYR A 62 -9.01 -3.98 -16.49
N VAL A 63 -8.04 -4.80 -16.91
CA VAL A 63 -7.80 -5.06 -18.34
C VAL A 63 -9.05 -5.66 -18.98
N TRP A 64 -9.68 -6.65 -18.34
CA TRP A 64 -10.92 -7.24 -18.83
C TRP A 64 -12.03 -6.20 -19.01
N GLY A 65 -12.25 -5.33 -18.02
CA GLY A 65 -13.30 -4.31 -18.10
C GLY A 65 -13.04 -3.28 -19.21
N MET A 66 -11.79 -2.85 -19.38
CA MET A 66 -11.40 -1.91 -20.46
C MET A 66 -11.63 -2.52 -21.85
N VAL A 67 -11.21 -3.78 -22.05
CA VAL A 67 -11.44 -4.51 -23.32
C VAL A 67 -12.94 -4.65 -23.58
N THR A 68 -13.69 -5.11 -22.57
CA THR A 68 -15.14 -5.31 -22.67
C THR A 68 -15.87 -4.03 -23.08
N LEU A 69 -15.52 -2.88 -22.48
CA LEU A 69 -16.14 -1.60 -22.84
C LEU A 69 -15.78 -1.13 -24.25
N ASN A 70 -14.53 -1.30 -24.66
CA ASN A 70 -14.11 -0.92 -26.01
C ASN A 70 -14.78 -1.79 -27.10
N GLU A 71 -15.00 -3.08 -26.83
CA GLU A 71 -15.68 -3.99 -27.75
C GLU A 71 -17.19 -3.77 -27.80
N GLN A 72 -17.84 -3.53 -26.66
CA GLN A 72 -19.29 -3.35 -26.59
C GLN A 72 -19.75 -1.95 -27.04
N TYR A 73 -18.90 -0.93 -26.89
CA TYR A 73 -19.24 0.47 -27.17
C TYR A 73 -18.24 1.13 -28.14
N PRO A 74 -18.04 0.56 -29.35
CA PRO A 74 -17.02 1.04 -30.27
C PRO A 74 -17.32 2.46 -30.79
N ASP A 75 -16.25 3.18 -31.14
CA ASP A 75 -16.33 4.52 -31.73
C ASP A 75 -17.01 4.46 -33.11
N GLY A 76 -18.30 4.79 -33.14
CA GLY A 76 -19.13 4.72 -34.34
C GLY A 76 -20.56 4.25 -34.12
N GLY A 77 -20.85 3.58 -32.98
CA GLY A 77 -22.20 3.12 -32.64
C GLY A 77 -23.14 4.21 -32.10
N PRO A 78 -24.41 3.88 -31.80
CA PRO A 78 -25.36 4.80 -31.15
C PRO A 78 -24.96 5.15 -29.71
N MET A 79 -24.11 4.32 -29.07
CA MET A 79 -23.49 4.59 -27.78
C MET A 79 -21.96 4.66 -27.90
N LYS A 80 -21.42 5.79 -28.40
CA LYS A 80 -19.96 5.99 -28.62
C LYS A 80 -19.18 6.14 -27.31
N GLY A 81 -17.86 5.92 -27.36
CA GLY A 81 -16.90 6.31 -26.33
C GLY A 81 -16.10 5.18 -25.68
N GLY A 82 -16.36 3.91 -26.00
CA GLY A 82 -15.59 2.77 -25.46
C GLY A 82 -15.38 2.84 -23.95
N ALA A 83 -14.15 2.62 -23.51
CA ALA A 83 -13.74 2.76 -22.12
C ALA A 83 -13.82 4.21 -21.60
N MET A 84 -13.81 5.24 -22.46
CA MET A 84 -13.97 6.64 -22.03
C MET A 84 -15.31 6.89 -21.33
N LYS A 85 -16.31 6.02 -21.52
CA LYS A 85 -17.56 6.04 -20.76
C LYS A 85 -17.38 5.93 -19.25
N LEU A 86 -16.27 5.33 -18.77
CA LEU A 86 -15.95 5.30 -17.35
C LEU A 86 -15.77 6.68 -16.74
N TRP A 87 -15.37 7.68 -17.55
CA TRP A 87 -15.13 9.03 -17.06
C TRP A 87 -16.34 9.97 -17.19
N GLY A 88 -17.40 9.55 -17.88
CA GLY A 88 -18.65 10.30 -18.01
C GLY A 88 -18.43 11.79 -18.34
N HIS A 89 -19.00 12.66 -17.51
CA HIS A 89 -18.92 14.12 -17.65
C HIS A 89 -17.53 14.72 -17.41
N LEU A 90 -16.53 13.95 -16.96
CA LEU A 90 -15.13 14.42 -16.96
C LEU A 90 -14.59 14.62 -18.38
N THR A 91 -15.21 13.99 -19.37
CA THR A 91 -14.83 14.15 -20.78
C THR A 91 -15.35 15.43 -21.42
N ASP A 92 -16.25 16.15 -20.73
CA ASP A 92 -16.79 17.41 -21.20
C ASP A 92 -15.67 18.48 -21.27
N PRO A 93 -15.69 19.38 -22.27
CA PRO A 93 -14.62 20.37 -22.46
C PRO A 93 -14.33 21.24 -21.23
N GLU A 94 -15.35 21.58 -20.43
CA GLU A 94 -15.19 22.34 -19.19
C GLU A 94 -14.37 21.60 -18.11
N ASN A 95 -14.37 20.26 -18.13
CA ASN A 95 -13.73 19.40 -17.14
C ASN A 95 -12.41 18.79 -17.62
N ALA A 96 -11.94 19.15 -18.82
CA ALA A 96 -10.74 18.59 -19.43
C ALA A 96 -9.48 18.74 -18.56
N TRP A 97 -9.39 19.79 -17.75
CA TRP A 97 -8.28 19.98 -16.79
C TRP A 97 -8.30 18.92 -15.68
N LEU A 98 -9.50 18.57 -15.18
CA LEU A 98 -9.69 17.59 -14.13
C LEU A 98 -9.40 16.19 -14.65
N LEU A 99 -9.83 15.87 -15.89
CA LEU A 99 -9.49 14.62 -16.55
C LEU A 99 -7.97 14.44 -16.71
N LYS A 100 -7.24 15.50 -17.06
CA LYS A 100 -5.76 15.46 -17.12
C LYS A 100 -5.13 15.20 -15.75
N ILE A 101 -5.63 15.85 -14.69
CA ILE A 101 -5.17 15.58 -13.32
C ILE A 101 -5.46 14.13 -12.93
N TYR A 102 -6.62 13.61 -13.31
CA TYR A 102 -7.02 12.23 -13.03
C TYR A 102 -6.06 11.24 -13.69
N PHE A 103 -5.78 11.39 -14.98
CA PHE A 103 -4.82 10.53 -15.69
C PHE A 103 -3.38 10.69 -15.20
N ALA A 104 -2.94 11.90 -14.87
CA ALA A 104 -1.63 12.10 -14.26
C ALA A 104 -1.54 11.40 -12.90
N SER A 105 -2.59 11.51 -12.07
CA SER A 105 -2.64 10.93 -10.75
C SER A 105 -2.68 9.41 -10.77
N ILE A 106 -3.49 8.78 -11.64
CA ILE A 106 -3.51 7.31 -11.77
C ILE A 106 -2.18 6.78 -12.29
N GLY A 107 -1.55 7.49 -13.23
CA GLY A 107 -0.22 7.14 -13.75
C GLY A 107 0.86 7.22 -12.66
N LEU A 108 0.88 8.31 -11.88
CA LEU A 108 1.80 8.47 -10.76
C LEU A 108 1.54 7.45 -9.64
N ALA A 109 0.28 7.10 -9.37
CA ALA A 109 -0.09 6.06 -8.41
C ALA A 109 0.42 4.68 -8.86
N ALA A 110 0.22 4.32 -10.13
CA ALA A 110 0.67 3.06 -10.70
C ALA A 110 2.20 2.95 -10.70
N VAL A 111 2.92 3.99 -11.14
CA VAL A 111 4.39 4.02 -11.10
C VAL A 111 4.90 4.03 -9.66
N GLY A 112 4.27 4.80 -8.78
CA GLY A 112 4.60 4.91 -7.35
C GLY A 112 4.37 3.63 -6.55
N PHE A 113 3.49 2.74 -7.03
CA PHE A 113 3.30 1.42 -6.42
C PHE A 113 4.55 0.53 -6.54
N LEU A 114 5.36 0.68 -7.60
CA LEU A 114 6.57 -0.13 -7.81
C LEU A 114 7.65 0.09 -6.73
N PRO A 115 8.09 1.33 -6.41
CA PRO A 115 9.01 1.54 -5.30
C PRO A 115 8.37 1.20 -3.95
N ALA A 116 7.04 1.31 -3.80
CA ALA A 116 6.34 0.85 -2.60
C ALA A 116 6.46 -0.66 -2.40
N LEU A 117 6.26 -1.45 -3.47
CA LEU A 117 6.47 -2.90 -3.48
C LEU A 117 7.93 -3.26 -3.18
N ALA A 118 8.88 -2.66 -3.90
CA ALA A 118 10.31 -2.93 -3.69
C ALA A 118 10.75 -2.61 -2.25
N TYR A 119 10.29 -1.48 -1.71
CA TYR A 119 10.53 -1.11 -0.32
C TYR A 119 9.92 -2.11 0.66
N ALA A 120 8.64 -2.46 0.47
CA ALA A 120 7.94 -3.40 1.34
C ALA A 120 8.64 -4.76 1.36
N LEU A 121 9.03 -5.31 0.21
CA LEU A 121 9.78 -6.57 0.11
C LEU A 121 11.13 -6.49 0.82
N TYR A 122 11.84 -5.37 0.67
CA TYR A 122 13.15 -5.16 1.25
C TYR A 122 13.11 -5.19 2.80
N ILE A 123 12.11 -4.54 3.41
CA ILE A 123 12.02 -4.46 4.88
C ILE A 123 11.18 -5.57 5.51
N ALA A 124 10.50 -6.41 4.71
CA ALA A 124 9.45 -7.32 5.18
C ALA A 124 9.92 -8.30 6.28
N SER A 125 11.13 -8.84 6.17
CA SER A 125 11.67 -9.78 7.16
C SER A 125 11.98 -9.15 8.51
N GLU A 126 12.30 -7.86 8.51
CA GLU A 126 12.69 -7.10 9.70
C GLU A 126 11.48 -6.50 10.43
N LEU A 127 10.31 -6.46 9.79
CA LEU A 127 9.10 -5.94 10.39
C LEU A 127 8.52 -6.88 11.46
N PRO A 128 7.89 -6.35 12.52
CA PRO A 128 7.09 -7.16 13.43
C PRO A 128 5.94 -7.83 12.67
N ARG A 129 5.66 -9.10 12.98
CA ARG A 129 4.61 -9.89 12.29
C ARG A 129 3.23 -9.21 12.35
N SER A 130 2.90 -8.57 13.46
CA SER A 130 1.64 -7.85 13.65
C SER A 130 1.50 -6.66 12.68
N LEU A 131 2.60 -5.97 12.36
CA LEU A 131 2.61 -4.85 11.43
C LEU A 131 2.54 -5.34 9.98
N VAL A 132 3.25 -6.41 9.62
CA VAL A 132 3.10 -7.06 8.31
C VAL A 132 1.64 -7.42 8.06
N ASN A 133 0.96 -8.03 9.03
CA ASN A 133 -0.45 -8.41 8.91
C ASN A 133 -1.36 -7.20 8.70
N LYS A 134 -1.08 -6.07 9.35
CA LYS A 134 -1.85 -4.82 9.17
C LYS A 134 -1.64 -4.22 7.78
N ILE A 135 -0.38 -4.15 7.32
CA ILE A 135 -0.04 -3.64 5.97
C ILE A 135 -0.66 -4.54 4.90
N CYS A 136 -0.41 -5.85 4.97
CA CYS A 136 -0.91 -6.81 3.99
C CYS A 136 -2.44 -6.95 4.06
N GLY A 137 -3.02 -6.95 5.25
CA GLY A 137 -4.46 -7.06 5.43
C GLY A 137 -5.23 -5.86 4.89
N SER A 138 -4.74 -4.64 5.15
CA SER A 138 -5.36 -3.43 4.60
C SER A 138 -5.23 -3.35 3.08
N LEU A 139 -4.07 -3.70 2.52
CA LEU A 139 -3.88 -3.74 1.06
C LEU A 139 -4.69 -4.88 0.40
N ALA A 140 -4.78 -6.05 1.02
CA ALA A 140 -5.62 -7.14 0.53
C ALA A 140 -7.10 -6.75 0.53
N CYS A 141 -7.57 -6.07 1.59
CA CYS A 141 -8.93 -5.51 1.64
C CYS A 141 -9.17 -4.51 0.50
N PHE A 142 -8.20 -3.62 0.24
CA PHE A 142 -8.24 -2.71 -0.91
C PHE A 142 -8.38 -3.49 -2.23
N PHE A 143 -7.53 -4.49 -2.49
CA PHE A 143 -7.57 -5.25 -3.73
C PHE A 143 -8.87 -6.05 -3.89
N VAL A 144 -9.30 -6.77 -2.85
CA VAL A 144 -10.51 -7.59 -2.89
C VAL A 144 -11.74 -6.74 -3.17
N THR A 145 -11.85 -5.57 -2.53
CA THR A 145 -12.94 -4.64 -2.84
C THR A 145 -12.81 -4.03 -4.23
N GLY A 146 -11.58 -3.76 -4.68
CA GLY A 146 -11.26 -3.30 -6.02
C GLY A 146 -11.62 -4.28 -7.14
N PHE A 147 -11.63 -5.60 -6.88
CA PHE A 147 -12.01 -6.61 -7.88
C PHE A 147 -13.41 -6.39 -8.45
N PHE A 148 -14.30 -5.80 -7.65
CA PHE A 148 -15.68 -5.56 -8.04
C PHE A 148 -15.87 -4.23 -8.77
N TRP A 149 -14.93 -3.29 -8.66
CA TRP A 149 -15.08 -1.94 -9.22
C TRP A 149 -15.36 -1.96 -10.72
N MET A 150 -14.47 -2.58 -11.50
CA MET A 150 -14.61 -2.62 -12.96
C MET A 150 -15.82 -3.44 -13.44
N PRO A 151 -16.09 -4.65 -12.93
CA PRO A 151 -17.33 -5.36 -13.22
C PRO A 151 -18.60 -4.56 -12.92
N MET A 152 -18.65 -3.83 -11.80
CA MET A 152 -19.79 -2.98 -11.47
C MET A 152 -19.90 -1.77 -12.41
N CYS A 153 -18.79 -1.14 -12.80
CA CYS A 153 -18.79 -0.08 -13.80
C CYS A 153 -19.34 -0.56 -15.14
N VAL A 154 -18.89 -1.73 -15.62
CA VAL A 154 -19.40 -2.34 -16.86
C VAL A 154 -20.90 -2.62 -16.75
N ALA A 155 -21.34 -3.22 -15.64
CA ALA A 155 -22.76 -3.48 -15.40
C ALA A 155 -23.60 -2.19 -15.35
N TYR A 156 -23.07 -1.13 -14.73
CA TYR A 156 -23.76 0.15 -14.63
C TYR A 156 -23.88 0.85 -15.98
N ILE A 157 -22.83 0.83 -16.79
CA ILE A 157 -22.87 1.38 -18.16
C ILE A 157 -23.88 0.60 -19.02
N ALA A 158 -23.95 -0.72 -18.88
CA ALA A 158 -24.87 -1.55 -19.64
C ALA A 158 -26.35 -1.38 -19.21
N SER A 159 -26.59 -1.22 -17.91
CA SER A 159 -27.95 -1.04 -17.36
C SER A 159 -27.90 -0.12 -16.12
N PRO A 160 -28.01 1.21 -16.32
CA PRO A 160 -27.94 2.16 -15.23
C PRO A 160 -29.06 1.92 -14.22
N SER A 161 -28.69 1.82 -12.94
CA SER A 161 -29.66 1.74 -11.84
C SER A 161 -29.14 2.42 -10.59
N SER A 162 -30.02 3.07 -9.83
CA SER A 162 -29.64 3.79 -8.61
C SER A 162 -29.05 2.87 -7.55
N ALA A 163 -29.55 1.63 -7.45
CA ALA A 163 -29.01 0.63 -6.52
C ALA A 163 -27.55 0.28 -6.84
N LEU A 164 -27.23 0.06 -8.12
CA LEU A 164 -25.87 -0.25 -8.55
C LEU A 164 -24.94 0.96 -8.37
N TYR A 165 -25.40 2.18 -8.67
CA TYR A 165 -24.64 3.40 -8.41
C TYR A 165 -24.29 3.58 -6.93
N VAL A 166 -25.26 3.39 -6.03
CA VAL A 166 -25.03 3.46 -4.57
C VAL A 166 -24.04 2.38 -4.12
N THR A 167 -24.17 1.16 -4.64
CA THR A 167 -23.26 0.05 -4.33
C THR A 167 -21.83 0.36 -4.76
N LEU A 168 -21.66 0.93 -5.95
CA LEU A 168 -20.38 1.34 -6.49
C LEU A 168 -19.74 2.43 -5.61
N ARG A 169 -20.51 3.45 -5.20
CA ARG A 169 -20.02 4.47 -4.26
C ARG A 169 -19.59 3.89 -2.92
N PHE A 170 -20.37 2.97 -2.37
CA PHE A 170 -20.03 2.29 -1.13
C PHE A 170 -18.73 1.50 -1.28
N GLN A 171 -18.58 0.72 -2.35
CA GLN A 171 -17.36 -0.03 -2.63
C GLN A 171 -16.14 0.89 -2.76
N LEU A 172 -16.25 2.00 -3.52
CA LEU A 172 -15.15 2.96 -3.66
C LEU A 172 -14.77 3.61 -2.33
N ALA A 173 -15.75 3.91 -1.47
CA ALA A 173 -15.47 4.42 -0.13
C ALA A 173 -14.71 3.39 0.72
N VAL A 174 -15.12 2.11 0.70
CA VAL A 174 -14.42 1.04 1.43
C VAL A 174 -13.00 0.85 0.89
N SER A 175 -12.81 0.85 -0.43
CA SER A 175 -11.48 0.77 -1.05
C SER A 175 -10.63 1.99 -0.66
N GLY A 176 -11.16 3.21 -0.76
CA GLY A 176 -10.47 4.43 -0.35
C GLY A 176 -10.01 4.40 1.11
N ILE A 177 -10.88 4.00 2.05
CA ILE A 177 -10.53 3.83 3.47
C ILE A 177 -9.44 2.76 3.65
N SER A 178 -9.57 1.62 2.96
CA SER A 178 -8.56 0.55 3.01
C SER A 178 -7.20 1.03 2.51
N GLY A 179 -7.18 1.81 1.43
CA GLY A 179 -5.97 2.44 0.89
C GLY A 179 -5.33 3.44 1.85
N LEU A 180 -6.13 4.24 2.57
CA LEU A 180 -5.64 5.14 3.62
C LEU A 180 -5.08 4.36 4.82
N CYS A 181 -5.74 3.28 5.25
CA CYS A 181 -5.21 2.41 6.32
C CYS A 181 -3.87 1.78 5.91
N TRP A 182 -3.77 1.29 4.68
CA TRP A 182 -2.52 0.77 4.12
C TRP A 182 -1.42 1.84 4.15
N ALA A 183 -1.72 3.04 3.65
CA ALA A 183 -0.79 4.16 3.67
C ALA A 183 -0.35 4.52 5.10
N TYR A 184 -1.29 4.56 6.04
CA TYR A 184 -0.98 4.84 7.43
C TYR A 184 0.03 3.86 8.01
N PHE A 185 -0.22 2.56 7.86
CA PHE A 185 0.67 1.53 8.40
C PHE A 185 2.02 1.50 7.69
N SER A 186 2.05 1.67 6.37
CA SER A 186 3.30 1.62 5.60
C SER A 186 4.16 2.88 5.75
N VAL A 187 3.57 4.06 6.01
CA VAL A 187 4.31 5.33 6.08
C VAL A 187 4.67 5.73 7.50
N PHE A 188 3.74 5.53 8.45
CA PHE A 188 3.86 6.07 9.82
C PHE A 188 4.08 5.00 10.89
N ALA A 189 3.62 3.76 10.69
CA ALA A 189 3.76 2.71 11.70
C ALA A 189 5.05 1.87 11.55
N VAL A 190 5.82 2.04 10.47
CA VAL A 190 7.10 1.37 10.27
C VAL A 190 8.14 1.90 11.27
N PRO A 191 8.75 1.05 12.12
CA PRO A 191 9.78 1.47 13.06
C PRO A 191 10.96 2.14 12.35
N HIS A 192 11.47 3.24 12.91
CA HIS A 192 12.51 4.04 12.29
C HIS A 192 13.81 3.25 12.03
N GLU A 193 14.18 2.35 12.96
CA GLU A 193 15.37 1.52 12.82
C GLU A 193 15.23 0.48 11.70
N VAL A 194 14.04 -0.08 11.51
CA VAL A 194 13.75 -0.95 10.35
C VAL A 194 13.76 -0.13 9.06
N ALA A 195 13.18 1.08 9.06
CA ALA A 195 13.14 1.93 7.88
C ALA A 195 14.54 2.32 7.38
N LYS A 196 15.51 2.53 8.28
CA LYS A 196 16.91 2.87 7.97
C LYS A 196 17.68 1.76 7.25
N THR A 197 17.22 0.52 7.30
CA THR A 197 17.89 -0.59 6.59
C THR A 197 17.85 -0.37 5.07
N ALA A 198 16.77 0.24 4.56
CA ALA A 198 16.64 0.61 3.16
C ALA A 198 17.32 1.95 2.85
N ASN A 199 17.81 2.11 1.62
CA ASN A 199 18.39 3.37 1.18
C ASN A 199 17.38 4.54 1.22
N THR A 200 17.89 5.75 1.39
CA THR A 200 17.07 6.97 1.56
C THR A 200 16.17 7.23 0.35
N ALA A 201 16.65 6.99 -0.86
CA ALA A 201 15.88 7.24 -2.10
C ALA A 201 14.66 6.33 -2.20
N LEU A 202 14.82 5.02 -1.98
CA LEU A 202 13.74 4.03 -2.03
C LEU A 202 12.68 4.31 -0.96
N ARG A 203 13.10 4.68 0.25
CA ARG A 203 12.18 5.08 1.33
C ARG A 203 11.30 6.25 0.92
N TRP A 204 11.89 7.32 0.37
CA TRP A 204 11.13 8.50 -0.02
C TRP A 204 10.25 8.24 -1.24
N ALA A 205 10.77 7.55 -2.26
CA ALA A 205 10.00 7.16 -3.43
C ALA A 205 8.80 6.28 -3.06
N SER A 206 8.99 5.31 -2.17
CA SER A 206 7.93 4.47 -1.61
C SER A 206 6.88 5.31 -0.88
N LYS A 207 7.28 6.16 0.07
CA LYS A 207 6.34 7.01 0.82
C LYS A 207 5.53 7.93 -0.10
N ALA A 208 6.19 8.58 -1.06
CA ALA A 208 5.52 9.43 -2.04
C ALA A 208 4.53 8.63 -2.89
N GLY A 209 4.93 7.47 -3.40
CA GLY A 209 4.08 6.59 -4.20
C GLY A 209 2.85 6.10 -3.43
N ILE A 210 3.03 5.67 -2.18
CA ILE A 210 1.94 5.24 -1.29
C ILE A 210 0.97 6.38 -1.03
N CYS A 211 1.46 7.58 -0.70
CA CYS A 211 0.61 8.74 -0.45
C CYS A 211 -0.18 9.15 -1.70
N ILE A 212 0.46 9.18 -2.88
CA ILE A 212 -0.22 9.50 -4.15
C ILE A 212 -1.29 8.45 -4.46
N PHE A 213 -0.96 7.17 -4.30
CA PHE A 213 -1.90 6.07 -4.52
C PHE A 213 -3.12 6.18 -3.61
N ALA A 214 -2.90 6.33 -2.29
CA ALA A 214 -3.99 6.43 -1.33
C ALA A 214 -4.83 7.70 -1.55
N ALA A 215 -4.21 8.83 -1.89
CA ALA A 215 -4.91 10.06 -2.23
C ALA A 215 -5.75 9.91 -3.50
N HIS A 216 -5.21 9.25 -4.55
CA HIS A 216 -5.95 8.97 -5.77
C HIS A 216 -7.23 8.17 -5.46
N CYS A 217 -7.10 7.03 -4.77
CA CYS A 217 -8.23 6.17 -4.49
C CYS A 217 -9.24 6.80 -3.51
N ALA A 218 -8.77 7.49 -2.46
CA ALA A 218 -9.66 8.05 -1.46
C ALA A 218 -10.32 9.36 -1.89
N VAL A 219 -9.66 10.17 -2.71
CA VAL A 219 -10.17 11.48 -3.12
C VAL A 219 -10.69 11.43 -4.54
N LEU A 220 -9.84 11.07 -5.51
CA LEU A 220 -10.25 11.11 -6.91
C LEU A 220 -11.27 10.02 -7.23
N ASP A 221 -11.05 8.78 -6.83
CA ASP A 221 -11.98 7.69 -7.13
C ASP A 221 -13.23 7.76 -6.24
N ALA A 222 -13.07 7.87 -4.92
CA ALA A 222 -14.22 7.75 -4.01
C ALA A 222 -15.08 9.02 -3.87
N VAL A 223 -14.51 10.22 -4.11
CA VAL A 223 -15.20 11.49 -3.87
C VAL A 223 -15.45 12.26 -5.17
N VAL A 224 -14.40 12.47 -5.98
CA VAL A 224 -14.47 13.38 -7.14
C VAL A 224 -15.12 12.71 -8.34
N TRP A 225 -14.74 11.49 -8.68
CA TRP A 225 -15.20 10.77 -9.87
C TRP A 225 -16.70 10.40 -9.87
N PRO A 226 -17.33 9.93 -8.76
CA PRO A 226 -18.69 9.38 -8.83
C PRO A 226 -19.76 10.37 -9.30
N PRO A 227 -19.74 11.67 -8.94
CA PRO A 227 -20.67 12.66 -9.50
C PRO A 227 -20.61 12.79 -11.02
N PHE A 228 -19.43 12.62 -11.64
CA PHE A 228 -19.29 12.73 -13.10
C PHE A 228 -19.62 11.42 -13.82
N PHE A 229 -19.54 10.29 -13.12
CA PHE A 229 -19.90 8.97 -13.67
C PHE A 229 -21.41 8.71 -13.70
N HIS A 230 -22.18 9.41 -12.86
CA HIS A 230 -23.63 9.30 -12.87
C HIS A 230 -24.19 9.72 -14.23
N GLN A 231 -25.15 8.95 -14.75
CA GLN A 231 -25.80 9.15 -16.05
C GLN A 231 -27.26 9.54 -15.83
#